data_AF-A0AAV4RVC9-F1
#
_entry.id   AF-A0AAV4RVC9-F1
#
_cell.length_a   1.000
_cell.length_b   1.000
_cell.length_c   1.000
_cell.angle_alpha   90.00
_cell.angle_beta   90.00
_cell.angle_gamma   90.00
#
_symmetry.space_group_name_H-M   'P 1'
#
loop_
_entity.id
_entity.type
_entity.pdbx_description
1 polymer ?
#
loop_
_entity_poly.entity_id
_entity_poly.type
_entity_poly.pdbx_seq_one_letter_code
_entity_poly.pdbx_strand_id
1 'polypeptide(L)' 'MAFPAEMRVGYIPNMNLFETQIRNGNLELGGIEGRFLKLLSQALRFKYHLKQSVDGESGRLNDNGSWTGLLGCFKERK' A
#
# COMPACT_ATOMS: atom_id res chain seq x y z
N MET A 1 -10.53 -0.32 21.32
CA MET A 1 -10.29 -1.27 20.22
C MET A 1 -8.81 -1.61 20.18
N ALA A 2 -8.46 -2.87 19.94
CA ALA A 2 -7.06 -3.27 19.74
C ALA A 2 -6.61 -2.94 18.30
N PHE A 3 -5.33 -2.64 18.11
CA PHE A 3 -4.74 -2.40 16.79
C PHE A 3 -4.69 -3.71 15.97
N PRO A 4 -4.97 -3.69 14.65
CA PRO A 4 -4.97 -4.90 13.83
C PRO A 4 -3.58 -5.52 13.70
N ALA A 5 -3.49 -6.86 13.77
CA ALA A 5 -2.24 -7.59 13.61
C ALA A 5 -1.76 -7.66 12.15
N GLU A 6 -2.67 -7.50 11.18
CA GLU A 6 -2.37 -7.55 9.75
C GLU A 6 -3.10 -6.44 8.99
N MET A 7 -2.41 -5.83 8.02
CA MET A 7 -2.94 -4.75 7.18
C MET A 7 -2.58 -4.95 5.71
N ARG A 8 -3.44 -4.47 4.82
CA ARG A 8 -3.13 -4.34 3.39
C ARG A 8 -2.84 -2.88 3.11
N VAL A 9 -1.70 -2.59 2.50
CA VAL A 9 -1.24 -1.21 2.26
C VAL A 9 -1.10 -0.99 0.77
N GLY A 10 -1.80 0.03 0.28
CA GLY A 10 -1.75 0.45 -1.12
C GLY A 10 -0.58 1.40 -1.33
N TYR A 11 0.11 1.28 -2.46
CA TYR A 11 1.16 2.24 -2.80
C TYR A 11 1.22 2.50 -4.31
N ILE A 12 1.73 3.68 -4.66
CA ILE A 12 2.09 4.07 -6.02
C ILE A 12 3.61 4.33 -6.00
N PRO A 13 4.41 3.64 -6.84
CA PRO A 13 5.84 3.90 -6.90
C PRO A 13 6.11 5.36 -7.23
N ASN A 14 6.94 6.01 -6.42
CA ASN A 14 7.36 7.38 -6.65
C ASN A 14 8.78 7.53 -6.13
N MET A 15 9.66 8.12 -6.95
CA MET A 15 11.06 8.34 -6.61
C MET A 15 11.16 9.10 -5.28
N ASN A 16 12.02 8.62 -4.37
CA ASN A 16 12.24 9.13 -3.01
C ASN A 16 11.10 8.89 -1.98
N LEU A 17 9.85 8.71 -2.39
CA LEU A 17 8.73 8.45 -1.46
C LEU A 17 8.49 6.96 -1.24
N PHE A 18 8.16 6.26 -2.32
CA PHE A 18 7.83 4.83 -2.34
C PHE A 18 8.71 4.13 -3.36
N GLU A 19 9.93 3.82 -2.94
CA GLU A 19 10.88 3.05 -3.76
C GLU A 19 10.58 1.57 -3.59
N THR A 20 10.53 0.82 -4.69
CA THR A 20 10.35 -0.63 -4.63
C THR A 20 11.69 -1.33 -4.74
N GLN A 21 12.01 -2.18 -3.78
CA GLN A 21 13.19 -3.02 -3.82
C GLN A 21 12.82 -4.47 -3.57
N ILE A 22 13.42 -5.40 -4.30
CA ILE A 22 13.29 -6.83 -4.01
C ILE A 22 14.43 -7.22 -3.09
N ARG A 23 14.09 -7.75 -1.91
CA ARG A 23 15.07 -8.22 -0.93
C ARG A 23 14.69 -9.62 -0.48
N ASN A 24 15.61 -10.57 -0.69
CA ASN A 24 15.39 -12.00 -0.38
C ASN A 24 14.10 -12.56 -1.01
N GLY A 25 13.77 -12.14 -2.24
CA GLY A 25 12.55 -12.55 -2.95
C GLY A 25 11.27 -11.84 -2.51
N ASN A 26 11.33 -10.94 -1.52
CA ASN A 26 10.19 -10.16 -1.05
C ASN A 26 10.27 -8.72 -1.53
N LEU A 27 9.13 -8.17 -1.95
CA LEU A 27 8.98 -6.76 -2.22
C LEU A 27 8.99 -5.98 -0.89
N GLU A 28 9.95 -5.07 -0.75
CA GLU A 28 10.01 -4.08 0.34
C GLU A 28 9.83 -2.67 -0.22
N LEU A 29 9.21 -1.78 0.58
CA LEU A 29 9.19 -0.35 0.29
C LEU A 29 10.38 0.36 0.95
N GLY A 30 11.18 1.03 0.14
CA GLY A 30 12.17 2.03 0.50
C GLY A 30 11.59 3.44 0.46
N GLY A 31 12.44 4.45 0.24
CA GLY A 31 12.06 5.86 0.37
C GLY A 31 11.69 6.27 1.80
N ILE A 32 11.31 7.53 1.98
CA ILE A 32 10.95 8.07 3.30
C ILE A 32 9.68 7.43 3.86
N GLU A 33 8.66 7.22 3.01
CA GLU A 33 7.37 6.66 3.43
C GLU A 33 7.46 5.15 3.71
N GLY A 34 8.23 4.40 2.92
CA GLY A 34 8.45 2.97 3.18
C GLY A 34 9.18 2.72 4.51
N ARG A 35 10.19 3.56 4.83
CA ARG A 35 10.88 3.50 6.13
C ARG A 35 9.95 3.88 7.28
N PHE A 36 9.12 4.90 7.12
CA PHE A 36 8.14 5.29 8.12
C PHE A 36 7.11 4.17 8.38
N LEU A 37 6.56 3.56 7.33
CA LEU A 37 5.65 2.42 7.44
C LEU A 37 6.28 1.24 8.19
N LYS A 38 7.56 0.95 7.93
CA LYS A 38 8.31 -0.09 8.63
C LYS A 38 8.47 0.20 10.12
N LEU A 39 8.74 1.46 10.49
CA LEU A 39 8.82 1.85 11.90
C LEU A 39 7.46 1.70 12.59
N LEU A 40 6.38 2.11 11.94
CA LEU A 40 5.02 1.90 12.44
C LEU A 40 4.72 0.41 12.64
N SER A 41 5.07 -0.44 11.68
CA SER A 41 4.83 -1.89 11.76
C SER A 41 5.58 -2.54 12.92
N GLN A 42 6.79 -2.08 13.21
CA GLN A 42 7.59 -2.56 14.34
C GLN A 42 7.02 -2.07 15.68
N ALA A 43 6.69 -0.78 15.79
CA ALA A 43 6.18 -0.18 17.02
C ALA A 43 4.80 -0.73 17.40
N LEU A 44 3.91 -0.85 16.42
CA LEU A 44 2.53 -1.30 16.60
C LEU A 44 2.37 -2.81 16.43
N ARG A 45 3.46 -3.53 16.11
CA ARG A 45 3.53 -4.99 15.98
C ARG A 45 2.51 -5.57 14.99
N PHE A 46 2.37 -4.93 13.82
CA PHE A 46 1.54 -5.46 12.73
C PHE A 46 2.40 -5.91 11.54
N LYS A 47 1.86 -6.84 10.76
CA LYS A 47 2.38 -7.21 9.44
C LYS A 47 1.60 -6.48 8.36
N TYR A 48 2.24 -6.15 7.25
CA TYR A 48 1.57 -5.54 6.11
C TYR A 48 1.84 -6.27 4.81
N HIS A 49 0.81 -6.28 3.96
CA HIS A 49 0.86 -6.80 2.60
C HIS A 49 0.71 -5.64 1.62
N LEU A 50 1.70 -5.48 0.76
CA LEU A 50 1.73 -4.40 -0.21
C LEU A 50 0.85 -4.73 -1.42
N LYS A 51 0.07 -3.75 -1.87
CA LYS A 51 -0.69 -3.81 -3.13
C LYS A 51 -0.35 -2.58 -3.95
N GLN A 52 0.26 -2.78 -5.10
CA GLN A 52 0.56 -1.70 -6.03
C GLN A 52 -0.71 -1.30 -6.78
N SER A 53 -0.85 -0.01 -7.13
CA SER A 53 -1.87 0.41 -8.08
C SER A 53 -1.62 -0.19 -9.47
N VAL A 54 -2.67 -0.71 -10.11
CA VAL A 54 -2.58 -1.32 -11.44
C VAL A 54 -2.35 -0.27 -12.53
N ASP A 55 -3.03 0.87 -12.40
CA ASP A 55 -2.97 1.98 -13.35
C ASP A 55 -1.97 3.08 -12.93
N GLY A 56 -1.30 2.91 -11.79
CA GLY A 56 -0.39 3.91 -11.23
C GLY A 56 -1.11 5.12 -10.59
N GLU A 57 -2.44 5.09 -10.50
CA GLU A 57 -3.25 6.21 -10.04
C GLU A 57 -3.78 5.99 -8.63
N SER A 58 -4.11 7.08 -7.93
CA SER A 58 -4.76 7.01 -6.61
C SER A 58 -6.19 6.48 -6.72
N GLY A 59 -6.89 6.91 -7.77
CA GLY A 59 -8.23 6.46 -8.09
C GLY A 59 -9.14 7.61 -8.51
N ARG A 60 -10.03 7.32 -9.45
CA ARG A 60 -11.08 8.22 -9.94
C ARG A 60 -12.42 7.51 -9.86
N LEU A 61 -13.49 8.27 -9.60
CA LEU A 61 -14.84 7.76 -9.67
C LEU A 61 -15.28 7.78 -11.14
N ASN A 62 -15.62 6.61 -11.66
CA ASN A 62 -16.21 6.48 -12.98
C ASN A 62 -17.70 6.84 -12.95
N ASP A 63 -18.28 7.17 -14.10
CA ASP A 63 -19.71 7.51 -14.23
C ASP A 63 -20.64 6.38 -13.77
N ASN A 64 -20.17 5.12 -13.80
CA ASN A 64 -20.88 3.95 -13.32
C ASN A 64 -20.77 3.72 -11.80
N GLY A 65 -20.14 4.63 -11.05
CA GLY A 65 -19.98 4.57 -9.59
C GLY A 65 -18.86 3.65 -9.09
N SER A 66 -18.07 3.03 -9.99
CA SER A 66 -16.88 2.28 -9.62
C SER A 66 -15.67 3.19 -9.42
N TRP A 67 -14.73 2.78 -8.57
CA TRP A 67 -13.46 3.50 -8.38
C TRP A 67 -12.34 2.82 -9.16
N THR A 68 -11.44 3.60 -9.74
CA THR A 68 -10.18 3.12 -10.33
C THR A 68 -9.02 3.17 -9.33
N GLY A 69 -7.81 2.81 -9.77
CA GLY A 69 -6.58 2.90 -8.99
C GLY A 69 -6.60 2.17 -7.65
N LEU A 70 -5.87 2.74 -6.68
CA LEU A 70 -5.81 2.19 -5.32
C LEU A 70 -7.19 2.12 -4.67
N LEU A 71 -8.01 3.16 -4.83
CA LEU A 71 -9.35 3.19 -4.23
C LEU A 71 -10.24 2.04 -4.76
N GLY A 72 -10.20 1.77 -6.06
CA GLY A 72 -10.85 0.61 -6.68
C GLY A 72 -10.34 -0.70 -6.10
N CYS A 73 -9.02 -0.85 -6.02
CA CYS A 73 -8.34 -2.03 -5.50
C CYS A 73 -8.74 -2.43 -4.06
N PHE A 74 -9.16 -1.47 -3.24
CA PHE A 74 -9.62 -1.69 -1.86
C PHE A 74 -11.13 -1.78 -1.72
N LYS A 75 -11.90 -1.15 -2.61
CA LYS A 75 -13.37 -1.17 -2.58
C LYS A 75 -13.94 -2.53 -3.02
N GLU A 76 -13.27 -3.25 -3.93
CA GLU A 76 -13.71 -4.56 -4.44
C GLU A 76 -13.58 -5.73 -3.43
N ARG A 77 -13.78 -5.48 -2.14
CA ARG A 77 -13.95 -6.56 -1.16
C ARG A 77 -15.30 -7.24 -1.39
N LYS A 78 -15.28 -8.42 -2.02
CA LYS A 78 -16.21 -9.50 -1.71
C LYS A 78 -15.65 -10.30 -0.54
#